data_AF-A0A0M8YHM6-F1
#
_entry.id   AF-A0A0M8YHM6-F1
#
_cell.length_a   1.000
_cell.length_b   1.000
_cell.length_c   1.000
_cell.angle_alpha   90.00
_cell.angle_beta   90.00
_cell.angle_gamma   90.00
#
_symmetry.space_group_name_H-M   'P 1'
#
loop_
_entity.id
_entity.type
_entity.pdbx_description
1 polymer ?
#
loop_
_entity_poly.entity_id
_entity_poly.type
_entity_poly.pdbx_seq_one_letter_code
_entity_poly.pdbx_strand_id
1 'polypeptide(L)'
;MFSASVERWEKDTSARDVAELARSVDPGDTRSEDGRFVHSATGAVGRVDCRVADGAGRSVWATVRVTRDGTTPEQTKNLVTAYADSAAASGACDEVLGR
;
A
#
# COMPACT_ATOMS: atom_id res chain seq x y z
N MET A 1 15.85 -8.79 -1.91
CA MET A 1 15.11 -8.14 -3.01
C MET A 1 14.12 -7.16 -2.40
N PHE A 2 13.96 -6.00 -3.02
CA PHE A 2 12.95 -5.01 -2.67
C PHE A 2 12.10 -4.70 -3.91
N SER A 3 10.80 -4.60 -3.73
CA SER A 3 9.87 -4.19 -4.77
C SER A 3 8.80 -3.30 -4.14
N ALA A 4 8.45 -2.24 -4.83
CA ALA A 4 7.37 -1.34 -4.44
C ALA A 4 6.57 -0.94 -5.68
N SER A 5 5.26 -0.85 -5.53
CA SER A 5 4.33 -0.45 -6.59
C SER A 5 3.19 0.36 -6.02
N VAL A 6 2.60 1.21 -6.85
CA VAL A 6 1.33 1.91 -6.58
C VAL A 6 0.33 1.55 -7.65
N GLU A 7 -0.88 1.23 -7.22
CA GLU A 7 -1.91 0.66 -8.07
C GLU A 7 -3.27 1.31 -7.78
N ARG A 8 -4.10 1.41 -8.82
CA ARG A 8 -5.45 1.97 -8.74
C ARG A 8 -6.46 0.89 -8.41
N TRP A 9 -7.35 1.19 -7.48
CA TRP A 9 -8.43 0.33 -7.03
C TRP A 9 -9.77 1.06 -6.99
N GLU A 10 -10.85 0.30 -6.74
CA GLU A 10 -12.16 0.89 -6.45
C GLU A 10 -12.13 1.61 -5.10
N LYS A 11 -13.00 2.61 -4.90
CA LYS A 11 -12.97 3.45 -3.69
C LYS A 11 -13.16 2.67 -2.38
N ASP A 12 -14.00 1.65 -2.42
CA ASP A 12 -14.39 0.85 -1.27
C ASP A 12 -13.49 -0.37 -1.04
N THR A 13 -12.45 -0.54 -1.87
CA THR A 13 -11.43 -1.57 -1.69
C THR A 13 -10.75 -1.37 -0.34
N SER A 14 -10.65 -2.45 0.45
CA SER A 14 -9.97 -2.46 1.74
C SER A 14 -8.51 -2.90 1.60
N ALA A 15 -7.70 -2.60 2.62
CA ALA A 15 -6.31 -3.05 2.67
C ALA A 15 -6.17 -4.58 2.59
N ARG A 16 -7.20 -5.31 3.05
CA ARG A 16 -7.27 -6.76 2.97
C ARG A 16 -7.44 -7.24 1.54
N ASP A 17 -8.36 -6.63 0.78
CA ASP A 17 -8.63 -7.02 -0.62
C ASP A 17 -7.38 -6.81 -1.48
N VAL A 18 -6.62 -5.74 -1.21
CA VAL A 18 -5.34 -5.49 -1.88
C VAL A 18 -4.27 -6.49 -1.42
N ALA A 19 -4.22 -6.81 -0.12
CA ALA A 19 -3.31 -7.82 0.41
C ALA A 19 -3.55 -9.21 -0.20
N GLU A 20 -4.80 -9.62 -0.45
CA GLU A 20 -5.12 -10.90 -1.10
C GLU A 20 -4.49 -11.05 -2.49
N LEU A 21 -4.37 -9.96 -3.25
CA LEU A 21 -3.70 -9.97 -4.56
C LEU A 21 -2.19 -9.71 -4.45
N ALA A 22 -1.74 -9.06 -3.39
CA ALA A 22 -0.33 -8.85 -3.12
C ALA A 22 0.32 -10.15 -2.63
N ARG A 23 1.03 -10.87 -3.52
CA ARG A 23 1.74 -12.15 -3.27
C ARG A 23 2.70 -12.20 -2.06
N SER A 24 2.86 -11.12 -1.30
CA SER A 24 3.86 -10.95 -0.23
C SER A 24 3.25 -10.60 1.13
N VAL A 25 1.92 -10.48 1.19
CA VAL A 25 1.16 -10.09 2.37
C VAL A 25 -0.02 -11.04 2.46
N ASP A 26 -0.25 -11.63 3.62
CA ASP A 26 -1.45 -12.43 3.86
C ASP A 26 -2.59 -11.49 4.32
N PRO A 27 -3.85 -11.67 3.89
CA PRO A 27 -5.00 -10.91 4.39
C PRO A 27 -5.21 -11.00 5.92
N GLY A 28 -4.65 -12.02 6.57
CA GLY A 28 -4.63 -12.19 8.03
C GLY A 28 -3.45 -11.54 8.74
N ASP A 29 -2.54 -10.88 8.01
CA ASP A 29 -1.39 -10.17 8.58
C ASP A 29 -1.81 -8.97 9.45
N THR A 30 -0.85 -8.43 10.20
CA THR A 30 -1.09 -7.34 11.16
C THR A 30 -1.71 -6.14 10.48
N ARG A 31 -2.91 -5.78 10.93
CA ARG A 31 -3.64 -4.61 10.47
C ARG A 31 -3.36 -3.41 11.36
N SER A 32 -3.24 -2.22 10.79
CA SER A 32 -3.24 -0.99 11.59
C SER A 32 -4.64 -0.70 12.16
N GLU A 33 -4.70 0.01 13.29
CA GLU A 33 -5.97 0.34 13.96
C GLU A 33 -6.94 1.13 13.06
N ASP A 34 -6.40 2.01 12.22
CA ASP A 34 -7.11 2.80 11.22
C ASP A 34 -7.48 1.99 9.96
N GLY A 35 -7.03 0.74 9.87
CA GLY A 35 -7.36 -0.19 8.80
C GLY A 35 -6.82 0.17 7.42
N ARG A 36 -5.96 1.20 7.33
CA ARG A 36 -5.32 1.66 6.08
C ARG A 36 -4.06 0.88 5.73
N PHE A 37 -3.55 0.05 6.64
CA PHE A 37 -2.36 -0.75 6.41
C PHE A 37 -2.58 -2.21 6.80
N VAL A 38 -1.98 -3.12 6.03
CA VAL A 38 -1.78 -4.54 6.36
C VAL A 38 -0.30 -4.84 6.14
N HIS A 39 0.36 -5.46 7.10
CA HIS A 39 1.81 -5.64 7.03
C HIS A 39 2.30 -6.88 7.78
N SER A 40 3.37 -7.46 7.25
CA SER A 40 4.18 -8.50 7.85
C SER A 40 5.67 -8.21 7.66
N ALA A 41 6.52 -9.12 8.13
CA ALA A 41 7.97 -9.01 7.95
C ALA A 41 8.41 -9.00 6.47
N THR A 42 7.60 -9.56 5.57
CA THR A 42 7.96 -9.77 4.16
C THR A 42 7.24 -8.86 3.17
N GLY A 43 6.21 -8.14 3.61
CA GLY A 43 5.48 -7.23 2.74
C GLY A 43 4.49 -6.36 3.51
N ALA A 44 4.05 -5.30 2.86
CA ALA A 44 3.01 -4.46 3.39
C ALA A 44 2.21 -3.77 2.29
N VAL A 45 0.98 -3.44 2.63
CA VAL A 45 0.04 -2.67 1.82
C VAL A 45 -0.37 -1.44 2.63
N GLY A 46 -0.44 -0.30 1.97
CA GLY A 46 -0.85 0.97 2.58
C GLY A 46 -1.68 1.82 1.65
N ARG A 47 -2.73 2.47 2.18
CA ARG A 47 -3.54 3.41 1.40
C ARG A 47 -2.75 4.69 1.15
N VAL A 48 -2.75 5.16 -0.10
CA VAL A 48 -2.17 6.45 -0.50
C VAL A 48 -3.23 7.53 -0.34
N ASP A 49 -2.88 8.66 0.30
CA ASP A 49 -3.78 9.82 0.41
C ASP A 49 -3.84 10.57 -0.93
N CYS A 50 -4.76 10.14 -1.79
CA CYS A 50 -4.84 10.56 -3.18
C CYS A 50 -6.18 11.26 -3.45
N ARG A 51 -6.27 12.56 -3.18
CA ARG A 51 -7.52 13.34 -3.34
C ARG A 51 -8.11 13.28 -4.75
N VAL A 52 -7.24 13.19 -5.77
CA VAL A 52 -7.66 13.06 -7.18
C VAL A 52 -8.37 11.72 -7.41
N ALA A 53 -7.89 10.65 -6.78
CA ALA A 53 -8.55 9.34 -6.84
C ALA A 53 -9.90 9.36 -6.13
N ASP A 54 -9.97 9.96 -4.93
CA ASP A 54 -11.21 10.04 -4.17
C ASP A 54 -12.31 10.79 -4.93
N GLY A 55 -11.95 11.88 -5.62
CA GLY A 55 -12.84 12.64 -6.49
C GLY A 55 -13.29 11.88 -7.74
N ALA A 56 -12.51 10.89 -8.19
CA ALA A 56 -12.83 10.00 -9.31
C ALA A 56 -13.58 8.72 -8.88
N GLY A 57 -13.91 8.58 -7.59
CA GLY A 57 -14.53 7.35 -7.08
C GLY A 57 -13.56 6.16 -7.08
N ARG A 58 -12.27 6.42 -6.93
CA ARG A 58 -11.18 5.43 -6.92
C ARG A 58 -10.38 5.52 -5.62
N SER A 59 -9.56 4.51 -5.36
CA SER A 59 -8.53 4.56 -4.33
C SER A 59 -7.17 4.19 -4.94
N VAL A 60 -6.09 4.64 -4.30
CA VAL A 60 -4.72 4.27 -4.69
C VAL A 60 -4.06 3.58 -3.51
N TRP A 61 -3.39 2.48 -3.80
CA TRP A 61 -2.74 1.65 -2.79
C TRP A 61 -1.29 1.43 -3.15
N ALA A 62 -0.45 1.51 -2.14
CA ALA A 62 0.97 1.23 -2.20
C ALA A 62 1.23 -0.18 -1.67
N THR A 63 2.03 -0.94 -2.40
CA THR A 63 2.41 -2.31 -2.08
C THR A 63 3.93 -2.35 -1.97
N VAL A 64 4.47 -2.93 -0.91
CA VAL A 64 5.91 -3.17 -0.75
C VAL A 64 6.18 -4.64 -0.43
N ARG A 65 7.28 -5.15 -0.96
CA ARG A 65 7.80 -6.48 -0.71
C ARG A 65 9.26 -6.42 -0.30
N VAL A 66 9.58 -7.12 0.78
CA VAL A 66 10.93 -7.25 1.32
C VAL A 66 11.26 -8.72 1.49
N THR A 67 12.36 -9.20 0.91
CA THR A 67 12.83 -10.58 1.09
C THR A 67 14.11 -10.65 1.92
N ARG A 68 14.25 -9.75 2.90
CA ARG A 68 15.47 -9.64 3.72
C ARG A 68 15.21 -10.26 5.08
N ASP A 69 16.07 -11.21 5.45
CA ASP A 69 16.02 -11.81 6.78
C ASP A 69 16.31 -10.76 7.86
N GLY A 70 15.54 -10.81 8.95
CA GLY A 70 15.67 -9.88 10.09
C GLY A 70 14.90 -8.57 9.96
N THR A 71 14.14 -8.34 8.87
CA THR A 71 13.20 -7.21 8.80
C THR A 71 12.00 -7.47 9.70
N THR A 72 11.66 -6.51 10.57
CA THR A 72 10.49 -6.61 11.44
C THR A 72 9.23 -6.12 10.73
N PRO A 73 8.03 -6.61 11.12
CA PRO A 73 6.77 -6.10 10.59
C PRO A 73 6.66 -4.57 10.71
N GLU A 74 7.12 -4.00 11.82
CA GLU A 74 7.10 -2.54 12.05
C GLU A 74 8.01 -1.78 11.07
N GLN A 75 9.19 -2.34 10.73
CA GLN A 75 10.05 -1.76 9.70
C GLN A 75 9.38 -1.78 8.33
N THR A 76 8.70 -2.87 7.97
CA THR A 76 7.95 -2.97 6.71
C THR A 76 6.76 -1.99 6.70
N LYS A 77 6.07 -1.83 7.82
CA LYS A 77 5.00 -0.84 8.00
C LYS A 77 5.52 0.57 7.74
N ASN A 78 6.62 0.95 8.40
CA ASN A 78 7.22 2.27 8.21
C ASN A 78 7.65 2.51 6.76
N LEU A 79 8.14 1.47 6.08
CA LEU A 79 8.52 1.53 4.68
C LEU A 79 7.33 1.78 3.75
N VAL A 80 6.22 1.06 3.92
CA VAL A 80 5.01 1.29 3.11
C VAL A 80 4.38 2.64 3.41
N THR A 81 4.43 3.10 4.66
CA THR A 81 3.94 4.45 5.03
C THR A 81 4.74 5.53 4.32
N ALA A 82 6.08 5.48 4.41
CA ALA A 82 6.93 6.46 3.75
C ALA A 82 6.78 6.43 2.22
N TYR A 83 6.62 5.24 1.64
CA TYR A 83 6.39 5.10 0.20
C TYR A 83 5.02 5.63 -0.22
N ALA A 84 3.96 5.37 0.56
CA ALA A 84 2.63 5.92 0.32
C ALA A 84 2.61 7.44 0.42
N ASP A 85 3.27 8.02 1.43
CA ASP A 85 3.38 9.48 1.58
C ASP A 85 4.16 10.10 0.42
N SER A 86 5.25 9.47 -0.02
CA SER A 86 6.00 9.91 -1.20
C SER A 86 5.19 9.78 -2.49
N ALA A 87 4.36 8.74 -2.63
CA ALA A 87 3.48 8.56 -3.77
C ALA A 87 2.35 9.60 -3.80
N ALA A 88 1.81 9.99 -2.64
CA ALA A 88 0.82 11.04 -2.52
C ALA A 88 1.40 12.43 -2.86
N ALA A 89 2.66 12.67 -2.50
CA ALA A 89 3.36 13.93 -2.77
C ALA A 89 3.98 14.00 -4.18
N SER A 90 4.13 12.86 -4.86
CA SER A 90 4.58 12.80 -6.25
C SER A 90 3.38 12.68 -7.17
N GLY A 91 3.51 13.11 -8.43
CA GLY A 91 2.44 12.96 -9.44
C GLY A 91 2.06 11.50 -9.76
N ALA A 92 2.53 10.52 -8.98
CA ALA A 92 2.19 9.10 -9.13
C ALA A 92 0.68 8.86 -9.04
N CYS A 93 -0.02 9.66 -8.23
CA CYS A 93 -1.48 9.69 -8.21
C CYS A 93 -2.10 9.95 -9.59
N ASP A 94 -1.65 10.98 -10.29
CA ASP A 94 -2.15 11.34 -11.61
C ASP A 94 -1.73 10.30 -12.65
N GLU A 95 -0.49 9.81 -12.59
CA GLU A 95 0.03 8.77 -13.48
C GLU A 95 -0.78 7.47 -13.40
N VAL A 96 -1.02 6.97 -12.18
CA VAL A 96 -1.77 5.72 -11.93
C VAL A 96 -3.27 5.87 -12.27
N LEU A 97 -3.79 7.10 -12.23
CA LEU A 97 -5.15 7.41 -12.67
C LEU A 97 -5.26 7.68 -14.18
N GLY A 98 -4.13 7.79 -14.89
CA GLY A 98 -4.07 8.11 -16.33
C GLY A 98 -4.51 9.53 -16.66
N ARG A 99 -4.18 10.50 -15.79
CA ARG A 99 -4.49 11.92 -15.95
C ARG A 99 -3.33 12.75 -16.47
#